data_AF-A0A2D4FDM6-F1
#
_entry.id   AF-A0A2D4FDM6-F1
#
_cell.length_a   1.000
_cell.length_b   1.000
_cell.length_c   1.000
_cell.angle_alpha   90.00
_cell.angle_beta   90.00
_cell.angle_gamma   90.00
#
_symmetry.space_group_name_H-M   'P 1'
#
loop_
_entity.id
_entity.type
_entity.pdbx_description
1 polymer ?
#
loop_
_entity_poly.entity_id
_entity_poly.type
_entity_poly.pdbx_seq_one_letter_code
_entity_poly.pdbx_strand_id
1 'polypeptide(L)'
;QDMEISAEELQYILNAVLEKNKIKFKKISLLSCKNIISLMASSGNEKLEFSEFKLFWDKLKKWISLYLHFDADQSGTMSSHELRLALKAAGFQLNNYLLQLIVLRYSDDQ
;
A
#
# COMPACT_ATOMS: atom_id res chain seq x y z
N GLN A 1 25.49 10.73 4.53
CA GLN A 1 24.15 10.13 4.31
C GLN A 1 23.49 10.98 3.25
N ASP A 2 23.12 10.38 2.13
CA ASP A 2 22.31 11.03 1.10
C ASP A 2 20.91 11.33 1.67
N MET A 3 20.29 12.44 1.27
CA MET A 3 18.96 12.85 1.77
C MET A 3 17.84 12.15 1.00
N GLU A 4 18.09 10.90 0.62
CA GLU A 4 17.23 10.07 -0.22
C GLU A 4 16.93 8.76 0.50
N ILE A 5 15.83 8.10 0.12
CA ILE A 5 15.37 6.86 0.72
C ILE A 5 15.50 5.73 -0.29
N SER A 6 16.30 4.72 0.02
CA SER A 6 16.45 3.51 -0.80
C SER A 6 15.28 2.54 -0.64
N ALA A 7 15.21 1.53 -1.52
CA ALA A 7 14.21 0.48 -1.42
C ALA A 7 14.31 -0.32 -0.11
N GLU A 8 15.52 -0.55 0.39
CA GLU A 8 15.80 -1.25 1.65
C GLU A 8 15.36 -0.42 2.86
N GLU A 9 15.64 0.89 2.85
CA GLU A 9 15.19 1.80 3.90
C GLU A 9 13.67 1.92 3.91
N LEU A 10 13.05 2.05 2.73
CA LEU A 10 11.60 2.05 2.58
C LEU A 10 10.99 0.74 3.10
N GLN A 11 11.58 -0.41 2.77
CA GLN A 11 11.13 -1.71 3.27
C GLN A 11 11.16 -1.78 4.79
N TYR A 12 12.25 -1.30 5.42
CA TYR A 12 12.36 -1.25 6.87
C TYR A 12 11.26 -0.38 7.49
N ILE A 13 11.07 0.84 6.97
CA ILE A 13 10.06 1.79 7.46
C ILE A 13 8.65 1.19 7.34
N LEU A 14 8.30 0.66 6.16
CA LEU A 14 6.96 0.14 5.90
C LEU A 14 6.62 -1.04 6.81
N ASN A 15 7.54 -2.00 6.97
CA ASN A 15 7.31 -3.15 7.85
C ASN A 15 7.16 -2.69 9.31
N ALA A 16 8.03 -1.80 9.80
CA ALA A 16 7.96 -1.30 11.18
C ALA A 16 6.67 -0.54 11.48
N VAL A 17 6.10 0.15 10.49
CA VAL A 17 4.86 0.92 10.65
C VAL A 17 3.65 0.00 10.56
N LEU A 18 3.61 -0.92 9.59
CA LEU A 18 2.50 -1.85 9.44
C LEU A 18 2.41 -2.84 10.61
N GLU A 19 3.54 -3.28 11.19
CA GLU A 19 3.58 -4.12 12.40
C GLU A 19 2.93 -3.45 13.62
N LYS A 20 2.93 -2.12 13.68
CA LYS A 20 2.29 -1.37 14.78
C LYS A 20 0.80 -1.15 14.59
N ASN A 21 0.27 -1.45 13.40
CA ASN A 21 -1.14 -1.29 13.10
C ASN A 21 -1.87 -2.64 13.25
N LYS A 22 -3.20 -2.61 13.40
CA LYS A 22 -4.05 -3.81 13.48
C LYS A 22 -4.25 -4.49 12.11
N ILE A 23 -3.25 -4.45 11.24
CA ILE A 23 -3.32 -4.98 9.87
C ILE A 23 -2.55 -6.30 9.86
N LYS A 24 -3.17 -7.37 9.39
CA LYS A 24 -2.47 -8.62 9.09
C LYS A 24 -1.82 -8.48 7.72
N PHE A 25 -0.51 -8.63 7.68
CA PHE A 25 0.24 -8.59 6.44
C PHE A 25 1.45 -9.52 6.50
N LYS A 26 1.83 -10.04 5.33
CA LYS A 26 3.16 -10.64 5.13
C LYS A 26 4.16 -9.51 4.95
N LYS A 27 5.40 -9.68 5.43
CA LYS A 27 6.46 -8.67 5.28
C LYS A 27 6.51 -8.14 3.84
N ILE A 28 6.51 -6.82 3.70
CA ILE A 28 6.60 -6.16 2.41
C ILE A 28 7.92 -6.56 1.75
N SER A 29 7.84 -7.02 0.50
CA SER A 29 9.01 -7.46 -0.25
C SER A 29 9.81 -6.29 -0.81
N LEU A 30 11.11 -6.49 -1.03
CA LEU A 30 11.97 -5.48 -1.65
C LEU A 30 11.47 -5.10 -3.04
N LEU A 31 10.95 -6.07 -3.81
CA LEU A 31 10.36 -5.82 -5.12
C LEU A 31 9.15 -4.86 -5.03
N SER A 32 8.30 -5.02 -4.02
CA SER A 32 7.17 -4.10 -3.80
C SER A 32 7.67 -2.69 -3.50
N CYS A 33 8.75 -2.55 -2.73
CA CYS A 33 9.36 -1.26 -2.45
C CYS A 33 9.95 -0.63 -3.72
N LYS A 34 10.67 -1.39 -4.55
CA LYS A 34 11.18 -0.91 -5.84
C LYS A 34 10.06 -0.44 -6.77
N ASN A 35 8.94 -1.17 -6.82
CA ASN A 35 7.77 -0.76 -7.60
C ASN A 35 7.16 0.54 -7.05
N ILE A 36 7.08 0.70 -5.72
CA ILE A 36 6.62 1.96 -5.11
C ILE A 36 7.54 3.11 -5.49
N ILE A 37 8.85 2.92 -5.41
CA ILE A 37 9.84 3.95 -5.79
C ILE A 37 9.64 4.32 -7.25
N SER A 38 9.57 3.35 -8.16
CA SER A 38 9.34 3.58 -9.59
C SER A 38 8.02 4.30 -9.90
N LEU A 39 7.00 4.20 -9.04
CA LEU A 39 5.71 4.90 -9.20
C LEU A 39 5.73 6.33 -8.66
N MET A 40 6.64 6.63 -7.72
CA MET A 40 6.71 7.91 -7.02
C MET A 40 7.83 8.82 -7.55
N ALA A 41 8.91 8.22 -8.03
CA ALA A 41 10.06 8.85 -8.66
C ALA A 41 9.67 9.65 -9.91
N SER A 42 9.97 10.94 -9.92
CA SER A 42 9.69 11.82 -11.07
C SER A 42 10.73 11.68 -12.18
N SER A 43 11.94 11.21 -11.84
CA SER A 43 13.12 11.22 -12.72
C SER A 43 13.70 9.82 -13.01
N GLY A 44 13.01 8.75 -12.63
CA GLY A 44 13.50 7.37 -12.83
C GLY A 44 14.69 7.01 -11.94
N ASN A 45 14.90 7.76 -10.86
CA ASN A 45 15.86 7.45 -9.80
C ASN A 45 15.49 6.17 -9.05
N GLU A 46 16.51 5.47 -8.54
CA GLU A 46 16.34 4.23 -7.77
C GLU A 46 16.05 4.48 -6.28
N LYS A 47 15.95 5.76 -5.88
CA LYS A 47 15.70 6.23 -4.52
C LYS A 47 14.67 7.35 -4.54
N LEU A 48 14.03 7.59 -3.40
CA LEU A 48 13.08 8.69 -3.24
C LEU A 48 13.73 9.89 -2.57
N GLU A 49 13.57 11.06 -3.18
CA GLU A 49 13.83 12.30 -2.46
C GLU A 49 12.80 12.50 -1.33
N PHE A 50 13.13 13.34 -0.35
CA PHE A 50 12.24 13.62 0.78
C PHE A 50 10.85 14.14 0.34
N SER A 51 10.80 14.95 -0.72
CA SER A 51 9.55 15.49 -1.29
C SER A 51 8.65 14.36 -1.84
N GLU A 52 9.23 13.43 -2.59
CA GLU A 52 8.57 12.27 -3.18
C GLU A 52 8.10 11.30 -2.09
N PHE A 53 8.96 11.04 -1.10
CA PHE A 53 8.61 10.22 0.05
C PHE A 53 7.48 10.84 0.87
N LYS A 54 7.49 12.16 1.10
CA LYS A 54 6.41 12.85 1.83
C LYS A 54 5.06 12.68 1.13
N LEU A 55 5.03 12.83 -0.19
CA LEU A 55 3.82 12.61 -0.99
C LEU A 55 3.34 11.15 -0.89
N PHE A 56 4.26 10.18 -0.99
CA PHE A 56 3.94 8.77 -0.79
C PHE A 56 3.38 8.52 0.61
N TRP A 57 4.01 9.08 1.64
CA TRP A 57 3.66 8.89 3.04
C TRP A 57 2.26 9.41 3.36
N ASP A 58 1.87 10.55 2.79
CA ASP A 58 0.53 11.10 2.95
C ASP A 58 -0.54 10.20 2.29
N LYS A 59 -0.23 9.61 1.13
CA LYS A 59 -1.10 8.60 0.50
C LYS A 59 -1.19 7.33 1.35
N LEU A 60 -0.07 6.84 1.87
CA LEU A 60 -0.02 5.64 2.70
C LEU A 60 -0.87 5.78 3.95
N LYS A 61 -0.77 6.90 4.68
CA LYS A 61 -1.61 7.18 5.86
C LYS A 61 -3.10 7.15 5.51
N LYS A 62 -3.49 7.75 4.37
CA LYS A 62 -4.87 7.73 3.90
C LYS A 62 -5.32 6.30 3.59
N TRP A 63 -4.49 5.50 2.93
CA TRP A 63 -4.82 4.11 2.62
C TRP A 63 -4.92 3.23 3.87
N ILE A 64 -4.01 3.37 4.85
CA ILE A 64 -4.10 2.67 6.14
C ILE A 64 -5.40 3.05 6.86
N SER A 65 -5.77 4.33 6.89
CA SER A 65 -7.01 4.79 7.51
C SER A 65 -8.24 4.20 6.82
N LEU A 66 -8.26 4.13 5.48
CA LEU A 66 -9.35 3.49 4.74
C LEU A 66 -9.38 1.99 5.02
N TYR A 67 -8.21 1.35 5.06
CA TYR A 67 -8.12 -0.08 5.33
C TYR A 67 -8.77 -0.45 6.65
N LEU A 68 -8.36 0.23 7.73
CA LEU A 68 -8.88 0.02 9.07
C LEU A 68 -10.35 0.45 9.23
N HIS A 69 -10.81 1.43 8.46
CA HIS A 69 -12.20 1.87 8.52
C HIS A 69 -13.17 0.87 7.87
N PHE A 70 -12.74 0.21 6.80
CA PHE A 70 -13.57 -0.73 6.06
C PHE A 70 -13.37 -2.20 6.45
N ASP A 71 -12.37 -2.53 7.28
CA ASP A 71 -12.22 -3.82 7.98
C ASP A 71 -13.28 -3.91 9.10
N ALA A 72 -14.53 -4.18 8.70
CA ALA A 72 -15.71 -4.07 9.56
C ALA A 72 -15.76 -5.22 10.58
N ASP A 73 -15.26 -6.39 10.20
CA ASP A 73 -15.15 -7.55 11.07
C ASP A 73 -13.90 -7.53 11.96
N GLN A 74 -13.03 -6.52 11.80
CA GLN A 74 -11.76 -6.36 12.51
C GLN A 74 -10.87 -7.61 12.38
N SER A 75 -10.99 -8.31 11.25
CA SER A 75 -10.17 -9.48 10.95
C SER A 75 -8.70 -9.12 10.75
N GLY A 76 -8.41 -7.83 10.49
CA GLY A 76 -7.12 -7.34 10.06
C GLY A 76 -6.83 -7.64 8.58
N THR A 77 -7.83 -8.16 7.85
CA THR A 77 -7.77 -8.48 6.42
C THR A 77 -8.87 -7.75 5.66
N MET A 78 -8.92 -7.89 4.34
CA MET A 78 -10.05 -7.37 3.55
C MET A 78 -10.71 -8.48 2.75
N SER A 79 -12.01 -8.65 2.97
CA SER A 79 -12.88 -9.37 2.04
C SER A 79 -13.07 -8.60 0.73
N SER A 80 -13.53 -9.29 -0.32
CA SER A 80 -13.83 -8.66 -1.61
C SER A 80 -14.93 -7.59 -1.52
N HIS A 81 -15.83 -7.69 -0.54
CA HIS A 81 -16.85 -6.70 -0.26
C HIS A 81 -16.25 -5.42 0.34
N GLU A 82 -15.41 -5.56 1.37
CA GLU A 82 -14.75 -4.44 2.04
C GLU A 82 -13.79 -3.72 1.09
N LEU A 83 -13.04 -4.47 0.28
CA LEU A 83 -12.16 -3.92 -0.75
C LEU A 83 -12.92 -3.03 -1.73
N ARG A 84 -14.11 -3.43 -2.16
CA ARG A 84 -14.95 -2.62 -3.06
C ARG A 84 -15.32 -1.28 -2.42
N LEU A 85 -15.72 -1.30 -1.16
CA LEU A 85 -16.11 -0.09 -0.42
C LEU A 85 -14.90 0.82 -0.21
N ALA A 86 -13.76 0.25 0.19
CA ALA A 86 -12.51 0.98 0.40
C ALA A 86 -12.00 1.64 -0.89
N LEU A 87 -12.03 0.94 -2.02
CA LEU A 87 -11.63 1.48 -3.32
C LEU A 87 -12.55 2.63 -3.75
N LYS A 88 -13.86 2.50 -3.55
CA LYS A 88 -14.82 3.58 -3.83
C LYS A 88 -14.53 4.81 -2.98
N ALA A 89 -14.26 4.64 -1.69
CA ALA A 89 -13.91 5.74 -0.78
C ALA A 89 -12.53 6.36 -1.08
N ALA A 90 -11.60 5.58 -1.63
CA ALA A 90 -10.32 6.08 -2.14
C ALA A 90 -10.47 6.90 -3.44
N GLY A 91 -11.64 6.87 -4.08
CA GLY A 91 -11.95 7.60 -5.32
C GLY A 91 -11.93 6.74 -6.58
N PHE A 92 -11.79 5.43 -6.46
CA PHE A 92 -11.78 4.51 -7.60
C PHE A 92 -13.18 3.94 -7.85
N GLN A 93 -13.72 4.19 -9.05
CA GLN A 93 -14.95 3.56 -9.51
C GLN A 93 -14.61 2.42 -10.47
N LEU A 94 -14.61 1.20 -9.95
CA LEU A 94 -14.30 0.00 -10.73
C LEU A 94 -15.59 -0.75 -11.08
N ASN A 95 -15.63 -1.28 -12.30
CA ASN A 95 -16.66 -2.25 -12.67
C ASN A 95 -16.37 -3.63 -12.03
N ASN A 96 -17.34 -4.53 -12.11
CA ASN A 96 -17.22 -5.86 -11.49
C ASN A 96 -16.06 -6.69 -12.06
N TYR A 97 -15.82 -6.59 -13.36
CA TYR A 97 -14.75 -7.35 -14.03
C TYR A 97 -13.36 -6.94 -13.51
N LEU A 98 -13.07 -5.63 -13.45
CA LEU A 98 -11.81 -5.12 -12.91
C LEU A 98 -11.62 -5.49 -11.43
N LEU A 99 -12.69 -5.41 -10.62
CA LEU A 99 -12.59 -5.81 -9.22
C LEU A 99 -12.26 -7.30 -9.09
N GLN A 100 -12.86 -8.17 -9.90
CA GLN A 100 -12.55 -9.60 -9.90
C GLN A 100 -11.09 -9.87 -10.25
N LEU A 101 -10.53 -9.16 -11.24
CA LEU A 101 -9.12 -9.29 -11.59
C LEU A 101 -8.19 -8.83 -10.46
N ILE A 102 -8.53 -7.75 -9.77
CA ILE A 102 -7.76 -7.29 -8.60
C ILE A 102 -7.81 -8.33 -7.48
N VAL A 103 -9.00 -8.83 -7.16
CA VAL A 103 -9.16 -9.89 -6.14
C VAL A 103 -8.34 -11.12 -6.53
N LEU A 104 -8.47 -11.61 -7.76
CA LEU A 104 -7.72 -12.78 -8.25
C LEU A 104 -6.20 -12.58 -8.18
N ARG A 105 -5.71 -11.35 -8.42
CA ARG A 105 -4.28 -11.06 -8.45
C ARG A 105 -3.66 -10.87 -7.06
N TYR A 106 -4.44 -10.37 -6.10
CA TYR A 106 -3.94 -9.87 -4.80
C TYR A 106 -4.56 -10.54 -3.57
N SER A 107 -5.52 -11.45 -3.73
CA SER A 107 -5.97 -12.31 -2.62
C SER A 107 -4.83 -13.23 -2.16
N ASP A 108 -4.89 -13.69 -0.92
CA ASP A 108 -3.99 -14.75 -0.46
C ASP A 108 -4.13 -16.01 -1.33
N ASP A 109 -3.00 -16.68 -1.58
CA ASP A 109 -2.99 -18.02 -2.16
C ASP A 109 -3.78 -18.95 -1.21
N GLN A 110 -4.81 -19.62 -1.72
CA GLN A 110 -5.52 -20.68 -0.98
C GLN A 110 -4.64 -21.90 -0.75
#